data_AF-A0A354DM77-F1
#
_entry.id   AF-A0A354DM77-F1
#
_cell.length_a   1.000
_cell.length_b   1.000
_cell.length_c   1.000
_cell.angle_alpha   90.00
_cell.angle_beta   90.00
_cell.angle_gamma   90.00
#
_symmetry.space_group_name_H-M   'P 1'
#
loop_
_entity.id
_entity.type
_entity.pdbx_description
1 polymer ?
#
loop_
_entity_poly.entity_id
_entity_poly.type
_entity_poly.pdbx_seq_one_letter_code
_entity_poly.pdbx_strand_id
1 'polypeptide(L)'
;IALGQASHAEGSGSHANGLFSHAEGNGTDADGDFSHTEGSGTNATMPAAHAEGSSTNANGIFSHAEGFTTTTTGTASHAEGDHTTANGNAAHAEGYGFDPNFNSAPIFANGRGSHAEGSGTTASGFASHAEGGTSDATTNLGPQATGSFSHAEGESTVSSGPVSHAEGYFTTASGIHAHAEGSHTIASGTHAHAEGFTTTASGFASHAQGNGTVADSFHAHAEGVDTRSNGINGIHIMGSYGDANDLPFSWYLANGIGPANRGLAAKILRNGTAFADVGWFGGGADYAEMFETVDGEPIDVGYFVTFDVESDKIREATNKDTYILGITSANPVVLGDSAELRWEKKFLTDRWGRIQYQEVVIPAVKDKEGNVILPEHKDTQPVLNPQWDPYKKYTSRMKRPEWVAVGLLGKLLVRDDGTCRPGEYCVPNHEGVATASNKGYRVMKRTDADQILILFNGNKII
;
A
#
# COMPACT_ATOMS: atom_id res chain seq x y z
N ILE A 1 33.04 12.31 56.09
CA ILE A 1 33.01 11.31 57.18
C ILE A 1 33.03 9.93 56.54
N ALA A 2 33.95 9.06 56.93
CA ALA A 2 34.01 7.68 56.46
C ALA A 2 33.53 6.75 57.59
N LEU A 3 32.38 6.09 57.42
CA LEU A 3 31.76 5.20 58.42
C LEU A 3 31.88 3.72 58.05
N GLY A 4 31.91 3.38 56.76
CA GLY A 4 32.03 2.00 56.30
C GLY A 4 33.45 1.43 56.45
N GLN A 5 33.57 0.11 56.57
CA GLN A 5 34.89 -0.54 56.59
C GLN A 5 35.61 -0.28 55.26
N ALA A 6 36.88 0.16 55.35
CA ALA A 6 37.70 0.50 54.18
C ALA A 6 37.09 1.58 53.26
N SER A 7 36.23 2.45 53.81
CA SER A 7 35.69 3.60 53.10
C SER A 7 36.65 4.79 53.10
N HIS A 8 36.50 5.69 52.13
CA HIS A 8 37.23 6.95 52.03
C HIS A 8 36.27 8.13 51.82
N ALA A 9 36.48 9.24 52.52
CA ALA A 9 35.68 10.45 52.35
C ALA A 9 36.57 11.70 52.35
N GLU A 10 36.56 12.45 51.26
CA GLU A 10 37.27 13.72 51.07
C GLU A 10 36.31 14.86 50.75
N GLY A 11 36.64 16.07 51.24
CA GLY A 11 35.89 17.28 50.97
C GLY A 11 34.83 17.65 52.02
N SER A 12 34.08 18.71 51.74
CA SER A 12 33.21 19.36 52.71
C SER A 12 31.84 18.69 52.77
N GLY A 13 31.48 18.10 53.92
CA GLY A 13 30.15 17.52 54.11
C GLY A 13 29.91 16.19 53.39
N SER A 14 30.94 15.55 52.83
CA SER A 14 30.83 14.27 52.14
C SER A 14 30.78 13.10 53.12
N HIS A 15 29.97 12.07 52.88
CA HIS A 15 29.84 10.86 53.69
C HIS A 15 30.07 9.59 52.86
N ALA A 16 30.89 8.68 53.36
CA ALA A 16 31.11 7.35 52.79
C ALA A 16 30.67 6.31 53.81
N ASN A 17 29.44 5.82 53.67
CA ASN A 17 28.76 5.01 54.69
C ASN A 17 28.80 3.50 54.40
N GLY A 18 28.89 3.09 53.13
CA GLY A 18 28.95 1.68 52.72
C GLY A 18 30.34 1.04 52.87
N LEU A 19 30.41 -0.30 52.85
CA LEU A 19 31.69 -1.02 52.86
C LEU A 19 32.46 -0.71 51.57
N PHE A 20 33.75 -0.38 51.66
CA PHE A 20 34.59 -0.01 50.52
C PHE A 20 34.05 1.17 49.68
N SER A 21 33.18 2.02 50.25
CA SER A 21 32.63 3.18 49.54
C SER A 21 33.62 4.34 49.46
N HIS A 22 33.51 5.18 48.44
CA HIS A 22 34.34 6.37 48.27
C HIS A 22 33.49 7.60 47.97
N ALA A 23 33.67 8.68 48.74
CA ALA A 23 32.97 9.95 48.54
C ALA A 23 33.96 11.13 48.48
N GLU A 24 33.98 11.88 47.38
CA GLU A 24 34.81 13.08 47.20
C GLU A 24 33.93 14.30 46.86
N GLY A 25 34.33 15.50 47.28
CA GLY A 25 33.72 16.75 46.82
C GLY A 25 32.97 17.55 47.90
N ASN A 26 31.80 18.10 47.57
CA ASN A 26 31.02 18.96 48.47
C ASN A 26 29.60 18.42 48.68
N GLY A 27 29.34 17.85 49.85
CA GLY A 27 28.04 17.31 50.23
C GLY A 27 27.65 16.07 49.43
N THR A 28 28.58 15.13 49.24
CA THR A 28 28.36 13.89 48.49
C THR A 28 28.17 12.69 49.41
N ASP A 29 27.21 11.80 49.15
CA ASP A 29 26.86 10.66 50.01
C ASP A 29 26.95 9.31 49.28
N ALA A 30 27.97 8.52 49.61
CA ALA A 30 28.16 7.15 49.13
C ALA A 30 27.66 6.14 50.18
N ASP A 31 26.37 5.78 50.13
CA ASP A 31 25.70 4.92 51.12
C ASP A 31 25.78 3.41 50.80
N GLY A 32 25.94 3.05 49.53
CA GLY A 32 25.99 1.66 49.09
C GLY A 32 27.34 0.98 49.33
N ASP A 33 27.34 -0.34 49.53
CA ASP A 33 28.58 -1.11 49.51
C ASP A 33 29.25 -0.99 48.13
N PHE A 34 30.55 -0.69 48.09
CA PHE A 34 31.34 -0.43 46.88
C PHE A 34 30.85 0.76 46.05
N SER A 35 30.05 1.68 46.62
CA SER A 35 29.55 2.85 45.89
C SER A 35 30.61 3.96 45.78
N HIS A 36 30.49 4.78 44.75
CA HIS A 36 31.35 5.94 44.52
C HIS A 36 30.51 7.21 44.33
N THR A 37 30.92 8.33 44.92
CA THR A 37 30.35 9.65 44.64
C THR A 37 31.44 10.70 44.50
N GLU A 38 31.36 11.55 43.48
CA GLU A 38 32.22 12.72 43.34
C GLU A 38 31.44 13.97 42.91
N GLY A 39 32.00 15.17 43.14
CA GLY A 39 31.41 16.44 42.71
C GLY A 39 30.64 17.20 43.80
N SER A 40 29.42 17.67 43.53
CA SER A 40 28.64 18.53 44.45
C SER A 40 27.20 18.06 44.62
N GLY A 41 26.81 17.65 45.83
CA GLY A 41 25.43 17.21 46.10
C GLY A 41 25.07 15.89 45.39
N THR A 42 26.02 14.97 45.26
CA THR A 42 25.83 13.69 44.55
C THR A 42 25.58 12.55 45.53
N ASN A 43 24.67 11.63 45.21
CA ASN A 43 24.28 10.53 46.09
C ASN A 43 24.34 9.18 45.36
N ALA A 44 24.97 8.17 45.96
CA ALA A 44 24.96 6.80 45.48
C ALA A 44 24.43 5.87 46.59
N THR A 45 23.16 5.48 46.50
CA THR A 45 22.43 4.88 47.65
C THR A 45 22.42 3.35 47.67
N MET A 46 22.73 2.71 46.55
CA MET A 46 22.67 1.25 46.39
C MET A 46 24.05 0.63 46.13
N PRO A 47 24.23 -0.69 46.35
CA PRO A 47 25.52 -1.35 46.15
C PRO A 47 26.07 -1.16 44.72
N ALA A 48 27.35 -0.85 44.65
CA ALA A 48 28.12 -0.58 43.43
C ALA A 48 27.52 0.53 42.54
N ALA A 49 26.72 1.43 43.11
CA ALA A 49 26.24 2.63 42.42
C ALA A 49 27.36 3.69 42.31
N HIS A 50 27.35 4.46 41.23
CA HIS A 50 28.30 5.54 40.99
C HIS A 50 27.56 6.83 40.62
N ALA A 51 27.84 7.93 41.32
CA ALA A 51 27.28 9.26 40.99
C ALA A 51 28.37 10.35 40.92
N GLU A 52 28.50 11.02 39.78
CA GLU A 52 29.46 12.12 39.59
C GLU A 52 28.80 13.39 39.05
N GLY A 53 29.46 14.54 39.17
CA GLY A 53 28.94 15.83 38.70
C GLY A 53 28.25 16.67 39.77
N SER A 54 27.07 17.23 39.48
CA SER A 54 26.35 18.14 40.38
C SER A 54 24.87 17.81 40.48
N SER A 55 24.39 17.61 41.71
CA SER A 55 23.00 17.20 42.01
C SER A 55 22.58 15.89 41.35
N THR A 56 23.50 14.92 41.24
CA THR A 56 23.25 13.61 40.61
C THR A 56 22.89 12.54 41.64
N ASN A 57 22.01 11.60 41.27
CA ASN A 57 21.56 10.53 42.17
C ASN A 57 21.61 9.16 41.49
N ALA A 58 22.44 8.25 42.00
CA ALA A 58 22.51 6.85 41.59
C ALA A 58 21.86 5.94 42.64
N ASN A 59 20.59 5.61 42.42
CA ASN A 59 19.74 4.87 43.35
C ASN A 59 19.47 3.42 42.94
N GLY A 60 20.11 2.92 41.88
CA GLY A 60 20.00 1.55 41.42
C GLY A 60 21.23 0.71 41.76
N ILE A 61 21.07 -0.60 41.92
CA ILE A 61 22.24 -1.50 42.06
C ILE A 61 23.03 -1.46 40.75
N PHE A 62 24.36 -1.26 40.81
CA PHE A 62 25.22 -1.07 39.63
C PHE A 62 24.85 0.14 38.73
N SER A 63 24.05 1.09 39.21
CA SER A 63 23.65 2.24 38.38
C SER A 63 24.73 3.31 38.33
N HIS A 64 24.76 4.08 37.23
CA HIS A 64 25.68 5.19 37.04
C HIS A 64 24.92 6.48 36.71
N ALA A 65 25.19 7.58 37.40
CA ALA A 65 24.61 8.90 37.10
C ALA A 65 25.71 9.97 37.04
N GLU A 66 25.87 10.64 35.91
CA GLU A 66 26.88 11.70 35.72
C GLU A 66 26.27 12.98 35.13
N GLY A 67 26.93 14.13 35.30
CA GLY A 67 26.49 15.42 34.75
C GLY A 67 25.77 16.36 35.74
N PHE A 68 24.67 17.00 35.32
CA PHE A 68 23.92 17.98 36.13
C PHE A 68 22.46 17.56 36.30
N THR A 69 22.00 17.40 37.54
CA THR A 69 20.61 17.02 37.86
C THR A 69 20.19 15.71 37.18
N THR A 70 21.08 14.72 37.16
CA THR A 70 20.82 13.40 36.57
C THR A 70 20.40 12.38 37.62
N THR A 71 19.53 11.43 37.28
CA THR A 71 19.02 10.43 38.22
C THR A 71 18.93 9.05 37.60
N THR A 72 19.42 8.04 38.30
CA THR A 72 19.20 6.64 37.98
C THR A 72 18.52 5.91 39.12
N THR A 73 17.53 5.08 38.82
CA THR A 73 16.84 4.23 39.81
C THR A 73 16.76 2.76 39.41
N GLY A 74 17.01 2.44 38.13
CA GLY A 74 17.02 1.07 37.63
C GLY A 74 18.30 0.31 38.01
N THR A 75 18.21 -1.00 38.18
CA THR A 75 19.43 -1.82 38.27
C THR A 75 20.20 -1.73 36.96
N ALA A 76 21.52 -1.47 37.04
CA ALA A 76 22.43 -1.28 35.90
C ALA A 76 21.97 -0.20 34.90
N SER A 77 21.17 0.78 35.34
CA SER A 77 20.80 1.92 34.49
C SER A 77 21.90 2.98 34.47
N HIS A 78 21.99 3.73 33.38
CA HIS A 78 22.94 4.81 33.18
C HIS A 78 22.22 6.10 32.80
N ALA A 79 22.58 7.24 33.39
CA ALA A 79 22.11 8.55 32.96
C ALA A 79 23.26 9.56 32.96
N GLU A 80 23.46 10.25 31.84
CA GLU A 80 24.49 11.28 31.66
C GLU A 80 23.90 12.58 31.09
N GLY A 81 24.64 13.69 31.16
CA GLY A 81 24.20 14.98 30.62
C GLY A 81 23.49 15.90 31.62
N ASP A 82 22.41 16.55 31.19
CA ASP A 82 21.70 17.60 31.96
C ASP A 82 20.20 17.29 32.05
N HIS A 83 19.66 17.18 33.27
CA HIS A 83 18.26 16.79 33.56
C HIS A 83 17.81 15.48 32.87
N THR A 84 18.64 14.45 32.96
CA THR A 84 18.34 13.11 32.44
C THR A 84 17.91 12.15 33.55
N THR A 85 17.02 11.20 33.25
CA THR A 85 16.56 10.21 34.22
C THR A 85 16.40 8.83 33.59
N ALA A 86 17.13 7.84 34.10
CA ALA A 86 16.99 6.43 33.71
C ALA A 86 16.41 5.60 34.87
N ASN A 87 15.11 5.30 34.77
CA ASN A 87 14.36 4.54 35.79
C ASN A 87 14.26 3.05 35.48
N GLY A 88 14.33 2.66 34.20
CA GLY A 88 14.22 1.27 33.81
C GLY A 88 15.46 0.45 34.16
N ASN A 89 15.29 -0.84 34.48
CA ASN A 89 16.42 -1.78 34.58
C ASN A 89 17.20 -1.80 33.24
N ALA A 90 18.52 -1.63 33.30
CA ALA A 90 19.40 -1.50 32.14
C ALA A 90 18.99 -0.38 31.15
N ALA A 91 18.29 0.66 31.62
CA ALA A 91 17.94 1.81 30.79
C ALA A 91 19.09 2.80 30.66
N HIS A 92 19.10 3.59 29.58
CA HIS A 92 20.09 4.63 29.30
C HIS A 92 19.40 5.96 28.95
N ALA A 93 19.85 7.06 29.54
CA ALA A 93 19.36 8.40 29.23
C ALA A 93 20.52 9.41 29.07
N GLU A 94 20.59 10.12 27.95
CA GLU A 94 21.64 11.11 27.67
C GLU A 94 21.09 12.37 27.00
N GLY A 95 21.81 13.49 27.09
CA GLY A 95 21.47 14.72 26.36
C GLY A 95 21.36 15.98 27.23
N TYR A 96 20.57 16.94 26.76
CA TYR A 96 20.45 18.28 27.35
C TYR A 96 18.98 18.63 27.58
N GLY A 97 18.58 18.70 28.86
CA GLY A 97 17.18 18.81 29.27
C GLY A 97 16.53 20.18 29.12
N PHE A 98 16.94 20.93 28.10
CA PHE A 98 16.32 22.19 27.70
C PHE A 98 16.16 22.26 26.19
N ASP A 99 15.10 22.93 25.75
CA ASP A 99 14.90 23.28 24.34
C ASP A 99 15.72 24.53 23.94
N PRO A 100 15.73 24.93 22.64
CA PRO A 100 16.42 26.15 22.19
C PRO A 100 15.94 27.46 22.85
N ASN A 101 14.78 27.46 23.50
CA ASN A 101 14.19 28.60 24.20
C ASN A 101 14.43 28.54 25.72
N PHE A 102 15.23 27.59 26.20
CA PHE A 102 15.50 27.34 27.62
C PHE A 102 14.27 26.93 28.45
N ASN A 103 13.23 26.37 27.81
CA ASN A 103 12.19 25.69 28.56
C ASN A 103 12.68 24.30 28.97
N SER A 104 12.20 23.83 30.13
CA SER A 104 12.55 22.50 30.63
C SER A 104 12.03 21.41 29.69
N ALA A 105 12.94 20.57 29.21
CA ALA A 105 12.72 19.47 28.28
C ALA A 105 13.48 18.22 28.76
N PRO A 106 13.14 17.65 29.94
CA PRO A 106 13.89 16.54 30.52
C PRO A 106 13.82 15.26 29.67
N ILE A 107 14.86 14.43 29.81
CA ILE A 107 15.01 13.16 29.08
C ILE A 107 14.68 11.99 30.01
N PHE A 108 13.80 11.10 29.57
CA PHE A 108 13.31 9.99 30.39
C PHE A 108 13.44 8.63 29.72
N ALA A 109 14.25 7.75 30.32
CA ALA A 109 14.33 6.33 29.98
C ALA A 109 13.68 5.47 31.08
N ASN A 110 12.38 5.25 30.98
CA ASN A 110 11.55 4.60 32.01
C ASN A 110 11.36 3.10 31.78
N GLY A 111 11.50 2.63 30.55
CA GLY A 111 11.29 1.24 30.20
C GLY A 111 12.49 0.35 30.54
N ARG A 112 12.26 -0.93 30.86
CA ARG A 112 13.38 -1.87 31.02
C ARG A 112 14.12 -1.99 29.68
N GLY A 113 15.43 -1.72 29.69
CA GLY A 113 16.29 -1.71 28.50
C GLY A 113 16.00 -0.56 27.54
N SER A 114 15.25 0.48 27.96
CA SER A 114 14.94 1.61 27.08
C SER A 114 16.13 2.57 26.94
N HIS A 115 16.23 3.25 25.82
CA HIS A 115 17.20 4.31 25.57
C HIS A 115 16.49 5.61 25.17
N ALA A 116 16.85 6.73 25.79
CA ALA A 116 16.36 8.05 25.41
C ALA A 116 17.53 9.04 25.29
N GLU A 117 17.64 9.72 24.16
CA GLU A 117 18.72 10.68 23.90
C GLU A 117 18.20 12.01 23.33
N GLY A 118 18.93 13.11 23.53
CA GLY A 118 18.62 14.43 22.96
C GLY A 118 17.97 15.43 23.91
N SER A 119 16.80 15.97 23.57
CA SER A 119 16.08 17.00 24.37
C SER A 119 14.57 16.73 24.43
N GLY A 120 14.02 16.55 25.63
CA GLY A 120 12.59 16.30 25.83
C GLY A 120 12.11 14.92 25.38
N THR A 121 13.01 13.97 25.16
CA THR A 121 12.67 12.61 24.68
C THR A 121 12.19 11.71 25.82
N THR A 122 11.28 10.79 25.50
CA THR A 122 10.74 9.82 26.46
C THR A 122 10.68 8.43 25.85
N ALA A 123 11.44 7.48 26.41
CA ALA A 123 11.38 6.06 26.11
C ALA A 123 10.82 5.30 27.33
N SER A 124 9.57 4.84 27.27
CA SER A 124 8.89 4.17 28.40
C SER A 124 8.47 2.72 28.13
N GLY A 125 8.55 2.28 26.88
CA GLY A 125 8.29 0.88 26.52
C GLY A 125 9.44 -0.06 26.88
N PHE A 126 9.15 -1.35 27.03
CA PHE A 126 10.21 -2.36 27.15
C PHE A 126 11.12 -2.31 25.91
N ALA A 127 12.42 -2.12 26.09
CA ALA A 127 13.42 -1.99 25.02
C ALA A 127 13.04 -0.97 23.93
N SER A 128 12.37 0.14 24.31
CA SER A 128 12.04 1.24 23.39
C SER A 128 13.20 2.21 23.21
N HIS A 129 13.25 2.90 22.07
CA HIS A 129 14.25 3.93 21.78
C HIS A 129 13.59 5.26 21.41
N ALA A 130 14.06 6.39 21.96
CA ALA A 130 13.62 7.72 21.55
C ALA A 130 14.81 8.67 21.37
N GLU A 131 14.97 9.25 20.19
CA GLU A 131 16.10 10.15 19.86
C GLU A 131 15.64 11.43 19.13
N GLY A 132 16.36 12.54 19.28
CA GLY A 132 16.04 13.81 18.63
C GLY A 132 15.70 14.92 19.62
N GLY A 133 14.63 15.69 19.37
CA GLY A 133 14.36 16.85 20.22
C GLY A 133 13.02 17.54 20.04
N THR A 134 12.88 18.69 20.72
CA THR A 134 11.79 19.63 20.51
C THR A 134 12.33 21.04 20.25
N SER A 135 11.69 21.77 19.34
CA SER A 135 11.97 23.21 19.15
C SER A 135 11.37 24.09 20.24
N ASP A 136 10.33 23.63 20.92
CA ASP A 136 9.64 24.33 21.99
C ASP A 136 8.85 23.34 22.87
N ALA A 137 9.40 22.97 24.02
CA ALA A 137 8.82 22.01 24.95
C ALA A 137 7.45 22.46 25.53
N THR A 138 7.09 23.73 25.39
CA THR A 138 5.79 24.26 25.88
C THR A 138 4.65 24.02 24.91
N THR A 139 4.95 23.82 23.62
CA THR A 139 3.95 23.59 22.57
C THR A 139 4.06 22.19 21.99
N ASN A 140 5.28 21.66 21.91
CA ASN A 140 5.65 20.45 21.19
C ASN A 140 6.50 19.58 22.11
N LEU A 141 6.06 18.34 22.38
CA LEU A 141 6.88 17.41 23.15
C LEU A 141 7.99 16.83 22.26
N GLY A 142 9.10 16.40 22.85
CA GLY A 142 10.09 15.62 22.12
C GLY A 142 9.56 14.24 21.75
N PRO A 143 10.33 13.47 20.96
CA PRO A 143 10.03 12.08 20.58
C PRO A 143 9.60 11.19 21.76
N GLN A 144 8.52 10.42 21.56
CA GLN A 144 7.94 9.53 22.56
C GLN A 144 7.82 8.09 22.06
N ALA A 145 8.63 7.19 22.61
CA ALA A 145 8.58 5.76 22.36
C ALA A 145 7.98 5.04 23.57
N THR A 146 6.68 4.77 23.53
CA THR A 146 5.91 4.21 24.65
C THR A 146 5.46 2.76 24.42
N GLY A 147 5.58 2.26 23.19
CA GLY A 147 5.32 0.87 22.84
C GLY A 147 6.50 -0.05 23.20
N SER A 148 6.23 -1.33 23.47
CA SER A 148 7.34 -2.29 23.62
C SER A 148 8.08 -2.46 22.30
N PHE A 149 9.40 -2.38 22.31
CA PHE A 149 10.28 -2.39 21.14
C PHE A 149 9.99 -1.26 20.13
N SER A 150 9.33 -0.18 20.55
CA SER A 150 9.01 0.93 19.66
C SER A 150 10.22 1.87 19.49
N HIS A 151 10.31 2.51 18.33
CA HIS A 151 11.30 3.55 18.05
C HIS A 151 10.60 4.87 17.65
N ALA A 152 11.02 6.00 18.23
CA ALA A 152 10.57 7.35 17.84
C ALA A 152 11.78 8.27 17.64
N GLU A 153 11.94 8.86 16.46
CA GLU A 153 13.05 9.76 16.15
C GLU A 153 12.58 11.09 15.52
N GLY A 154 13.35 12.16 15.67
CA GLY A 154 13.07 13.47 15.05
C GLY A 154 12.47 14.51 16.00
N GLU A 155 11.38 15.18 15.58
CA GLU A 155 10.70 16.24 16.35
C GLU A 155 9.20 15.94 16.51
N SER A 156 8.72 15.92 17.75
CA SER A 156 7.30 15.65 18.06
C SER A 156 6.76 14.34 17.50
N THR A 157 7.60 13.30 17.42
CA THR A 157 7.19 11.98 16.93
C THR A 157 6.67 11.10 18.05
N VAL A 158 5.67 10.28 17.76
CA VAL A 158 5.04 9.39 18.76
C VAL A 158 4.96 7.98 18.21
N SER A 159 5.64 7.06 18.87
CA SER A 159 5.62 5.63 18.60
C SER A 159 5.04 4.90 19.82
N SER A 160 3.74 4.59 19.77
CA SER A 160 2.99 4.00 20.90
C SER A 160 2.51 2.58 20.65
N GLY A 161 2.60 2.11 19.40
CA GLY A 161 2.34 0.72 19.06
C GLY A 161 3.49 -0.20 19.51
N PRO A 162 3.22 -1.43 19.94
CA PRO A 162 4.25 -2.45 20.03
C PRO A 162 4.95 -2.65 18.69
N VAL A 163 6.29 -2.61 18.70
CA VAL A 163 7.16 -2.74 17.51
C VAL A 163 6.86 -1.66 16.45
N SER A 164 6.31 -0.51 16.84
CA SER A 164 6.08 0.60 15.90
C SER A 164 7.32 1.45 15.71
N HIS A 165 7.37 2.18 14.60
CA HIS A 165 8.43 3.14 14.29
C HIS A 165 7.82 4.46 13.80
N ALA A 166 8.27 5.59 14.36
CA ALA A 166 7.85 6.92 13.94
C ALA A 166 9.08 7.84 13.75
N GLU A 167 9.26 8.41 12.57
CA GLU A 167 10.38 9.30 12.24
C GLU A 167 9.92 10.61 11.57
N GLY A 168 10.68 11.70 11.71
CA GLY A 168 10.42 12.98 11.05
C GLY A 168 9.81 14.07 11.95
N TYR A 169 8.79 14.79 11.46
CA TYR A 169 8.17 15.95 12.14
C TYR A 169 6.67 15.73 12.36
N PHE A 170 6.22 15.67 13.62
CA PHE A 170 4.80 15.43 13.97
C PHE A 170 4.24 14.13 13.37
N THR A 171 5.01 13.05 13.41
CA THR A 171 4.56 11.73 12.94
C THR A 171 4.07 10.86 14.08
N THR A 172 3.08 10.00 13.83
CA THR A 172 2.50 9.13 14.86
C THR A 172 2.32 7.71 14.33
N ALA A 173 3.02 6.75 14.92
CA ALA A 173 2.81 5.32 14.72
C ALA A 173 2.19 4.71 15.99
N SER A 174 0.89 4.44 15.97
CA SER A 174 0.13 3.92 17.13
C SER A 174 -0.43 2.52 16.95
N GLY A 175 -0.42 2.00 15.72
CA GLY A 175 -0.76 0.60 15.45
C GLY A 175 0.39 -0.36 15.81
N ILE A 176 0.05 -1.61 16.14
CA ILE A 176 1.05 -2.68 16.29
C ILE A 176 1.79 -2.89 14.96
N HIS A 177 3.12 -2.90 14.97
CA HIS A 177 3.98 -2.92 13.76
C HIS A 177 3.72 -1.77 12.77
N ALA A 178 3.16 -0.64 13.23
CA ALA A 178 2.93 0.51 12.36
C ALA A 178 4.23 1.28 12.08
N HIS A 179 4.33 1.88 10.90
CA HIS A 179 5.43 2.75 10.52
C HIS A 179 4.90 4.10 10.01
N ALA A 180 5.41 5.21 10.54
CA ALA A 180 5.06 6.56 10.09
C ALA A 180 6.31 7.42 9.88
N GLU A 181 6.50 7.95 8.67
CA GLU A 181 7.66 8.79 8.33
C GLU A 181 7.23 10.10 7.62
N GLY A 182 8.10 11.10 7.60
CA GLY A 182 7.86 12.38 6.93
C GLY A 182 7.34 13.49 7.84
N SER A 183 6.24 14.14 7.47
CA SER A 183 5.68 15.28 8.21
C SER A 183 4.17 15.22 8.36
N HIS A 184 3.67 15.32 9.60
CA HIS A 184 2.24 15.20 9.92
C HIS A 184 1.61 13.88 9.45
N THR A 185 2.34 12.77 9.50
CA THR A 185 1.85 11.46 9.05
C THR A 185 1.35 10.61 10.22
N ILE A 186 0.30 9.82 9.99
CA ILE A 186 -0.35 9.01 11.03
C ILE A 186 -0.53 7.58 10.52
N ALA A 187 0.17 6.63 11.14
CA ALA A 187 -0.05 5.19 10.96
C ALA A 187 -0.68 4.59 12.24
N SER A 188 -2.01 4.48 12.25
CA SER A 188 -2.77 3.99 13.42
C SER A 188 -3.37 2.60 13.24
N GLY A 189 -3.38 2.08 12.01
CA GLY A 189 -3.76 0.69 11.74
C GLY A 189 -2.65 -0.29 12.14
N THR A 190 -3.02 -1.51 12.51
CA THR A 190 -2.05 -2.59 12.73
C THR A 190 -1.39 -2.97 11.40
N HIS A 191 -0.05 -3.01 11.35
CA HIS A 191 0.78 -3.11 10.14
C HIS A 191 0.57 -1.97 9.12
N ALA A 192 0.07 -0.80 9.55
CA ALA A 192 -0.12 0.33 8.66
C ALA A 192 1.21 1.04 8.35
N HIS A 193 1.31 1.61 7.16
CA HIS A 193 2.43 2.45 6.75
C HIS A 193 1.92 3.82 6.27
N ALA A 194 2.48 4.92 6.78
CA ALA A 194 2.17 6.28 6.33
C ALA A 194 3.44 7.08 6.07
N GLU A 195 3.61 7.61 4.86
CA GLU A 195 4.77 8.43 4.47
C GLU A 195 4.37 9.71 3.74
N GLY A 196 5.25 10.72 3.70
CA GLY A 196 5.04 11.98 2.99
C GLY A 196 4.57 13.15 3.87
N PHE A 197 3.55 13.92 3.42
CA PHE A 197 3.04 15.11 4.11
C PHE A 197 1.54 15.01 4.38
N THR A 198 1.12 15.09 5.64
CA THR A 198 -0.31 15.04 6.03
C THR A 198 -1.00 13.76 5.52
N THR A 199 -0.36 12.60 5.64
CA THR A 199 -0.94 11.31 5.21
C THR A 199 -1.47 10.51 6.40
N THR A 200 -2.47 9.67 6.17
CA THR A 200 -3.07 8.85 7.24
C THR A 200 -3.36 7.44 6.75
N ALA A 201 -2.74 6.45 7.39
CA ALA A 201 -3.02 5.03 7.23
C ALA A 201 -3.63 4.47 8.53
N SER A 202 -4.95 4.32 8.56
CA SER A 202 -5.70 3.88 9.76
C SER A 202 -6.37 2.51 9.61
N GLY A 203 -6.37 1.93 8.41
CA GLY A 203 -6.83 0.57 8.18
C GLY A 203 -5.78 -0.48 8.55
N PHE A 204 -6.21 -1.71 8.89
CA PHE A 204 -5.27 -2.82 9.05
C PHE A 204 -4.56 -3.10 7.71
N ALA A 205 -3.23 -3.24 7.78
CA ALA A 205 -2.34 -3.42 6.64
C ALA A 205 -2.60 -2.40 5.51
N SER A 206 -2.90 -1.14 5.86
CA SER A 206 -3.10 -0.07 4.89
C SER A 206 -1.81 0.73 4.64
N HIS A 207 -1.74 1.39 3.48
CA HIS A 207 -0.59 2.20 3.07
C HIS A 207 -1.06 3.56 2.52
N ALA A 208 -0.60 4.66 3.09
CA ALA A 208 -0.85 6.01 2.59
C ALA A 208 0.48 6.73 2.29
N GLN A 209 0.67 7.20 1.06
CA GLN A 209 1.88 7.93 0.66
C GLN A 209 1.53 9.22 -0.12
N GLY A 210 2.41 10.20 -0.14
CA GLY A 210 2.23 11.46 -0.89
C GLY A 210 1.79 12.65 -0.03
N ASN A 211 0.79 13.43 -0.47
CA ASN A 211 0.33 14.65 0.22
C ASN A 211 -1.19 14.59 0.47
N GLY A 212 -1.63 14.62 1.73
CA GLY A 212 -3.07 14.66 2.06
C GLY A 212 -3.82 13.35 1.77
N THR A 213 -3.11 12.23 1.63
CA THR A 213 -3.71 10.94 1.25
C THR A 213 -4.22 10.17 2.48
N VAL A 214 -5.31 9.42 2.29
CA VAL A 214 -5.98 8.70 3.38
C VAL A 214 -6.30 7.25 2.98
N ALA A 215 -5.65 6.30 3.64
CA ALA A 215 -5.90 4.86 3.55
C ALA A 215 -6.53 4.34 4.86
N ASP A 216 -7.85 4.53 4.99
CA ASP A 216 -8.64 4.36 6.21
C ASP A 216 -9.34 3.01 6.36
N SER A 217 -9.05 2.07 5.47
CA SER A 217 -9.77 0.80 5.35
C SER A 217 -8.82 -0.38 5.20
N PHE A 218 -9.33 -1.59 5.46
CA PHE A 218 -8.53 -2.82 5.42
C PHE A 218 -7.86 -3.01 4.06
N HIS A 219 -6.54 -3.23 4.05
CA HIS A 219 -5.73 -3.45 2.84
C HIS A 219 -5.80 -2.31 1.81
N ALA A 220 -6.17 -1.09 2.24
CA ALA A 220 -6.23 0.07 1.36
C ALA A 220 -4.84 0.61 1.05
N HIS A 221 -4.66 1.11 -0.17
CA HIS A 221 -3.48 1.84 -0.63
C HIS A 221 -3.94 3.15 -1.30
N ALA A 222 -3.53 4.29 -0.74
CA ALA A 222 -3.78 5.61 -1.32
C ALA A 222 -2.47 6.36 -1.57
N GLU A 223 -2.27 6.85 -2.79
CA GLU A 223 -1.08 7.62 -3.18
C GLU A 223 -1.42 8.89 -3.99
N GLY A 224 -0.46 9.81 -4.09
CA GLY A 224 -0.60 11.05 -4.85
C GLY A 224 -0.96 12.26 -3.98
N VAL A 225 -1.90 13.08 -4.44
CA VAL A 225 -2.33 14.31 -3.75
C VAL A 225 -3.80 14.22 -3.41
N ASP A 226 -4.18 14.31 -2.14
CA ASP A 226 -5.57 14.35 -1.69
C ASP A 226 -6.42 13.15 -2.17
N THR A 227 -5.87 11.93 -2.22
CA THR A 227 -6.61 10.71 -2.58
C THR A 227 -7.09 9.94 -1.35
N ARG A 228 -8.25 9.25 -1.44
CA ARG A 228 -8.83 8.53 -0.30
C ARG A 228 -9.44 7.18 -0.67
N SER A 229 -9.19 6.16 0.15
CA SER A 229 -9.90 4.88 0.10
C SER A 229 -11.37 4.98 0.51
N ASN A 230 -11.73 6.03 1.25
CA ASN A 230 -13.11 6.42 1.54
C ASN A 230 -13.93 5.32 2.22
N GLY A 231 -13.37 4.64 3.21
CA GLY A 231 -14.07 3.58 3.95
C GLY A 231 -14.24 2.26 3.20
N ILE A 232 -13.63 2.10 2.02
CA ILE A 232 -13.78 0.89 1.18
C ILE A 232 -12.52 0.02 1.28
N ASN A 233 -12.73 -1.28 1.53
CA ASN A 233 -11.65 -2.25 1.69
C ASN A 233 -10.91 -2.55 0.37
N GLY A 234 -9.60 -2.75 0.46
CA GLY A 234 -8.77 -3.24 -0.63
C GLY A 234 -8.61 -2.25 -1.79
N ILE A 235 -8.91 -0.97 -1.58
CA ILE A 235 -8.78 0.04 -2.62
C ILE A 235 -7.31 0.26 -2.97
N HIS A 236 -7.02 0.43 -4.25
CA HIS A 236 -5.83 1.16 -4.68
C HIS A 236 -6.28 2.42 -5.43
N ILE A 237 -5.87 3.59 -4.95
CA ILE A 237 -6.18 4.89 -5.58
C ILE A 237 -4.93 5.75 -5.70
N MET A 238 -4.75 6.35 -6.88
CA MET A 238 -3.64 7.25 -7.19
C MET A 238 -4.12 8.52 -7.91
N GLY A 239 -3.28 9.55 -8.02
CA GLY A 239 -3.58 10.77 -8.79
C GLY A 239 -3.81 11.99 -7.90
N SER A 240 -4.71 12.89 -8.30
CA SER A 240 -5.01 14.12 -7.54
C SER A 240 -6.49 14.28 -7.21
N TYR A 241 -6.80 14.61 -5.95
CA TYR A 241 -8.13 14.95 -5.44
C TYR A 241 -9.22 13.93 -5.84
N GLY A 242 -9.22 12.74 -5.24
CA GLY A 242 -10.21 11.71 -5.58
C GLY A 242 -10.58 10.79 -4.42
N ASP A 243 -11.82 10.31 -4.47
CA ASP A 243 -12.38 9.33 -3.52
C ASP A 243 -12.75 8.05 -4.28
N ALA A 244 -12.37 6.90 -3.75
CA ALA A 244 -12.99 5.65 -4.17
C ALA A 244 -14.49 5.65 -3.83
N ASN A 245 -15.32 5.10 -4.71
CA ASN A 245 -16.78 5.28 -4.62
C ASN A 245 -17.61 4.08 -5.08
N ASP A 246 -17.02 2.89 -5.13
CA ASP A 246 -17.67 1.71 -5.72
C ASP A 246 -17.22 0.41 -5.03
N LEU A 247 -16.99 -0.67 -5.78
CA LEU A 247 -16.66 -1.97 -5.23
C LEU A 247 -15.32 -2.01 -4.47
N PRO A 248 -15.23 -2.77 -3.37
CA PRO A 248 -13.96 -3.06 -2.71
C PRO A 248 -13.04 -3.89 -3.61
N PHE A 249 -11.74 -3.87 -3.29
CA PHE A 249 -10.69 -4.55 -4.06
C PHE A 249 -10.63 -4.09 -5.52
N SER A 250 -10.72 -2.77 -5.72
CA SER A 250 -10.77 -2.11 -7.04
C SER A 250 -9.71 -1.03 -7.16
N TRP A 251 -9.40 -0.65 -8.40
CA TRP A 251 -8.40 0.35 -8.76
C TRP A 251 -9.05 1.64 -9.26
N TYR A 252 -8.52 2.79 -8.85
CA TYR A 252 -9.06 4.12 -9.17
C TYR A 252 -7.94 5.09 -9.56
N LEU A 253 -8.19 5.91 -10.59
CA LEU A 253 -7.36 7.04 -10.98
C LEU A 253 -8.08 8.35 -10.71
N ALA A 254 -7.59 9.10 -9.73
CA ALA A 254 -8.08 10.41 -9.36
C ALA A 254 -7.61 11.50 -10.35
N ASN A 255 -8.51 12.43 -10.65
CA ASN A 255 -8.26 13.58 -11.54
C ASN A 255 -9.14 14.78 -11.15
N GLY A 256 -9.33 14.99 -9.85
CA GLY A 256 -9.91 16.22 -9.35
C GLY A 256 -8.91 17.37 -9.37
N ILE A 257 -9.43 18.58 -9.21
CA ILE A 257 -8.67 19.84 -9.28
C ILE A 257 -8.65 20.61 -7.94
N GLY A 258 -9.21 20.04 -6.88
CA GLY A 258 -9.20 20.62 -5.55
C GLY A 258 -10.07 19.86 -4.56
N PRO A 259 -10.01 20.20 -3.26
CA PRO A 259 -10.76 19.50 -2.22
C PRO A 259 -12.28 19.55 -2.40
N ALA A 260 -12.79 20.65 -2.99
CA ALA A 260 -14.20 20.82 -3.32
C ALA A 260 -14.60 20.20 -4.68
N ASN A 261 -13.62 19.85 -5.52
CA ASN A 261 -13.82 19.35 -6.88
C ASN A 261 -13.04 18.05 -7.06
N ARG A 262 -13.38 17.05 -6.24
CA ARG A 262 -12.82 15.70 -6.32
C ARG A 262 -13.37 14.97 -7.55
N GLY A 263 -12.57 14.13 -8.18
CA GLY A 263 -12.96 13.44 -9.41
C GLY A 263 -12.10 12.23 -9.73
N LEU A 264 -12.63 11.37 -10.60
CA LEU A 264 -11.96 10.17 -11.11
C LEU A 264 -11.89 10.25 -12.64
N ALA A 265 -10.71 10.00 -13.22
CA ALA A 265 -10.54 9.87 -14.67
C ALA A 265 -10.83 8.44 -15.15
N ALA A 266 -10.54 7.43 -14.33
CA ALA A 266 -10.76 6.03 -14.67
C ALA A 266 -10.92 5.16 -13.41
N LYS A 267 -11.55 3.99 -13.57
CA LYS A 267 -11.58 2.93 -12.55
C LYS A 267 -11.67 1.55 -13.19
N ILE A 268 -11.07 0.56 -12.53
CA ILE A 268 -11.20 -0.87 -12.85
C ILE A 268 -11.73 -1.55 -11.60
N LEU A 269 -12.95 -2.07 -11.69
CA LEU A 269 -13.62 -2.69 -10.57
C LEU A 269 -13.22 -4.16 -10.43
N ARG A 270 -13.28 -4.68 -9.20
CA ARG A 270 -13.12 -6.10 -8.86
C ARG A 270 -13.85 -7.07 -9.79
N ASN A 271 -15.02 -6.70 -10.30
CA ASN A 271 -15.82 -7.55 -11.17
C ASN A 271 -15.32 -7.59 -12.63
N GLY A 272 -14.23 -6.88 -12.93
CA GLY A 272 -13.61 -6.78 -14.26
C GLY A 272 -14.13 -5.62 -15.11
N THR A 273 -15.09 -4.82 -14.62
CA THR A 273 -15.62 -3.67 -15.36
C THR A 273 -14.64 -2.50 -15.31
N ALA A 274 -14.32 -1.93 -16.46
CA ALA A 274 -13.47 -0.75 -16.57
C ALA A 274 -14.26 0.46 -17.09
N PHE A 275 -13.98 1.63 -16.54
CA PHE A 275 -14.56 2.91 -16.93
C PHE A 275 -13.45 3.93 -17.15
N ALA A 276 -13.61 4.78 -18.16
CA ALA A 276 -12.77 5.95 -18.40
C ALA A 276 -13.67 7.12 -18.83
N ASP A 277 -13.41 8.31 -18.28
CA ASP A 277 -14.24 9.50 -18.51
C ASP A 277 -14.13 10.01 -19.96
N VAL A 278 -12.92 9.98 -20.53
CA VAL A 278 -12.67 10.43 -21.92
C VAL A 278 -12.73 9.27 -22.91
N GLY A 279 -12.01 8.18 -22.64
CA GLY A 279 -12.05 7.00 -23.49
C GLY A 279 -10.81 6.11 -23.41
N TRP A 280 -10.95 4.90 -23.95
CA TRP A 280 -9.87 3.95 -24.16
C TRP A 280 -9.46 3.98 -25.64
N PHE A 281 -8.26 4.46 -25.92
CA PHE A 281 -7.76 4.60 -27.29
C PHE A 281 -6.78 3.47 -27.59
N GLY A 282 -7.13 2.60 -28.55
CA GLY A 282 -6.25 1.54 -29.02
C GLY A 282 -5.90 1.69 -30.50
N GLY A 283 -4.79 1.09 -30.92
CA GLY A 283 -4.29 1.16 -32.30
C GLY A 283 -4.84 0.10 -33.26
N GLY A 284 -5.83 -0.68 -32.83
CA GLY A 284 -6.45 -1.73 -33.64
C GLY A 284 -7.34 -1.20 -34.76
N ALA A 285 -7.69 -2.06 -35.70
CA ALA A 285 -8.36 -1.70 -36.95
C ALA A 285 -9.89 -1.61 -36.83
N ASP A 286 -10.47 -2.37 -35.90
CA ASP A 286 -11.89 -2.73 -35.93
C ASP A 286 -12.44 -3.19 -34.57
N TYR A 287 -13.77 -3.23 -34.48
CA TYR A 287 -14.50 -3.98 -33.47
C TYR A 287 -14.75 -5.40 -34.01
N ALA A 288 -14.29 -6.41 -33.30
CA ALA A 288 -14.44 -7.81 -33.65
C ALA A 288 -15.07 -8.62 -32.52
N GLU A 289 -15.65 -9.76 -32.88
CA GLU A 289 -16.02 -10.82 -31.95
C GLU A 289 -15.43 -12.16 -32.39
N MET A 290 -15.26 -13.08 -31.45
CA MET A 290 -14.78 -14.42 -31.74
C MET A 290 -15.93 -15.32 -32.19
N PHE A 291 -15.71 -16.10 -33.25
CA PHE A 291 -16.67 -17.09 -33.74
C PHE A 291 -15.99 -18.44 -33.96
N GLU A 292 -16.76 -19.51 -33.80
CA GLU A 292 -16.29 -20.88 -34.03
C GLU A 292 -16.46 -21.29 -35.50
N THR A 293 -15.49 -21.98 -36.08
CA THR A 293 -15.50 -22.46 -37.48
C THR A 293 -16.24 -23.79 -37.62
N VAL A 294 -16.95 -23.97 -38.74
CA VAL A 294 -17.81 -25.15 -38.97
C VAL A 294 -17.04 -26.47 -38.98
N ASP A 295 -15.83 -26.47 -39.53
CA ASP A 295 -14.94 -27.62 -39.67
C ASP A 295 -13.93 -27.78 -38.52
N GLY A 296 -13.84 -26.79 -37.63
CA GLY A 296 -12.87 -26.75 -36.54
C GLY A 296 -11.46 -26.34 -36.97
N GLU A 297 -11.27 -26.00 -38.25
CA GLU A 297 -10.00 -25.52 -38.79
C GLU A 297 -9.94 -23.98 -38.76
N PRO A 298 -8.76 -23.38 -38.63
CA PRO A 298 -8.63 -21.94 -38.59
C PRO A 298 -8.84 -21.34 -39.98
N ILE A 299 -9.58 -20.23 -40.04
CA ILE A 299 -9.64 -19.35 -41.23
C ILE A 299 -8.62 -18.24 -41.01
N ASP A 300 -7.67 -18.09 -41.95
CA ASP A 300 -6.65 -17.06 -41.88
C ASP A 300 -7.25 -15.65 -42.02
N VAL A 301 -6.47 -14.60 -41.79
CA VAL A 301 -6.94 -13.21 -41.80
C VAL A 301 -7.25 -12.70 -43.21
N GLY A 302 -8.18 -11.74 -43.27
CA GLY A 302 -8.55 -11.04 -44.50
C GLY A 302 -9.54 -11.77 -45.42
N TYR A 303 -10.21 -12.84 -44.95
CA TYR A 303 -11.30 -13.51 -45.67
C TYR A 303 -12.65 -12.98 -45.24
N PHE A 304 -13.58 -12.82 -46.19
CA PHE A 304 -14.99 -12.62 -45.88
C PHE A 304 -15.58 -13.90 -45.31
N VAL A 305 -16.37 -13.78 -44.25
CA VAL A 305 -17.04 -14.92 -43.60
C VAL A 305 -18.54 -14.69 -43.48
N THR A 306 -19.27 -15.80 -43.39
CA THR A 306 -20.72 -15.81 -43.15
C THR A 306 -21.11 -16.94 -42.20
N PHE A 307 -22.35 -16.92 -41.73
CA PHE A 307 -22.91 -18.01 -40.95
C PHE A 307 -23.28 -19.19 -41.84
N ASP A 308 -22.93 -20.38 -41.39
CA ASP A 308 -23.53 -21.60 -41.88
C ASP A 308 -24.94 -21.76 -41.31
N VAL A 309 -25.90 -22.10 -42.18
CA VAL A 309 -27.33 -22.15 -41.84
C VAL A 309 -27.66 -23.33 -40.92
N GLU A 310 -26.82 -24.37 -40.88
CA GLU A 310 -27.09 -25.60 -40.14
C GLU A 310 -26.38 -25.68 -38.79
N SER A 311 -25.29 -24.94 -38.59
CA SER A 311 -24.40 -25.15 -37.44
C SER A 311 -24.17 -23.96 -36.50
N ASP A 312 -24.80 -22.79 -36.72
CA ASP A 312 -24.56 -21.53 -35.96
C ASP A 312 -23.08 -21.08 -35.93
N LYS A 313 -22.26 -21.63 -36.83
CA LYS A 313 -20.80 -21.42 -36.93
C LYS A 313 -20.46 -20.66 -38.19
N ILE A 314 -19.20 -20.23 -38.31
CA ILE A 314 -18.73 -19.47 -39.46
C ILE A 314 -17.99 -20.35 -40.47
N ARG A 315 -18.05 -19.90 -41.73
CA ARG A 315 -17.24 -20.38 -42.85
C ARG A 315 -16.86 -19.22 -43.75
N GLU A 316 -15.91 -19.44 -44.65
CA GLU A 316 -15.63 -18.52 -45.75
C GLU A 316 -16.91 -18.25 -46.56
N ALA A 317 -17.14 -16.98 -46.87
CA ALA A 317 -18.27 -16.54 -47.66
C ALA A 317 -18.04 -16.81 -49.14
N THR A 318 -19.12 -17.01 -49.88
CA THR A 318 -19.09 -17.20 -51.33
C THR A 318 -19.92 -16.12 -52.01
N ASN A 319 -19.76 -15.98 -53.32
CA ASN A 319 -20.58 -15.10 -54.15
C ASN A 319 -22.08 -15.46 -54.18
N LYS A 320 -22.50 -16.59 -53.59
CA LYS A 320 -23.90 -17.00 -53.45
C LYS A 320 -24.52 -16.54 -52.13
N ASP A 321 -23.69 -16.15 -51.16
CA ASP A 321 -24.15 -15.75 -49.84
C ASP A 321 -24.75 -14.34 -49.89
N THR A 322 -25.95 -14.18 -49.32
CA THR A 322 -26.69 -12.90 -49.30
C THR A 322 -26.42 -12.09 -48.04
N TYR A 323 -25.75 -12.71 -47.07
CA TYR A 323 -25.33 -12.11 -45.82
C TYR A 323 -23.84 -12.35 -45.62
N ILE A 324 -23.13 -11.30 -45.27
CA ILE A 324 -21.72 -11.35 -44.87
C ILE A 324 -21.66 -10.89 -43.42
N LEU A 325 -21.12 -11.74 -42.57
CA LEU A 325 -20.96 -11.47 -41.15
C LEU A 325 -19.88 -10.41 -40.92
N GLY A 326 -18.72 -10.62 -41.53
CA GLY A 326 -17.53 -9.83 -41.29
C GLY A 326 -16.33 -10.30 -42.10
N ILE A 327 -15.16 -9.84 -41.68
CA ILE A 327 -13.88 -10.26 -42.24
C ILE A 327 -13.01 -10.78 -41.10
N THR A 328 -12.30 -11.88 -41.31
CA THR A 328 -11.35 -12.39 -40.32
C THR A 328 -10.29 -11.33 -40.00
N SER A 329 -10.26 -10.86 -38.75
CA SER A 329 -9.47 -9.71 -38.30
C SER A 329 -8.15 -10.14 -37.68
N ALA A 330 -7.08 -9.42 -38.03
CA ALA A 330 -5.74 -9.64 -37.50
C ALA A 330 -5.43 -8.82 -36.23
N ASN A 331 -6.07 -7.65 -36.07
CA ASN A 331 -5.69 -6.66 -35.05
C ASN A 331 -6.89 -5.82 -34.58
N PRO A 332 -7.88 -6.43 -33.92
CA PRO A 332 -9.03 -5.71 -33.40
C PRO A 332 -8.65 -4.80 -32.22
N VAL A 333 -9.25 -3.61 -32.16
CA VAL A 333 -9.10 -2.71 -30.99
C VAL A 333 -9.97 -3.19 -29.83
N VAL A 334 -11.12 -3.76 -30.14
CA VAL A 334 -12.02 -4.40 -29.19
C VAL A 334 -12.33 -5.79 -29.71
N LEU A 335 -12.07 -6.80 -28.88
CA LEU A 335 -12.39 -8.19 -29.18
C LEU A 335 -13.41 -8.73 -28.17
N GLY A 336 -14.65 -8.84 -28.60
CA GLY A 336 -15.72 -9.47 -27.86
C GLY A 336 -15.61 -11.00 -27.88
N ASP A 337 -16.26 -11.62 -26.90
CA ASP A 337 -16.40 -13.08 -26.76
C ASP A 337 -15.09 -13.89 -26.78
N SER A 338 -13.94 -13.30 -26.43
CA SER A 338 -12.65 -14.01 -26.40
C SER A 338 -12.50 -15.02 -25.24
N ALA A 339 -13.23 -14.78 -24.15
CA ALA A 339 -13.14 -15.56 -22.92
C ALA A 339 -11.69 -15.74 -22.43
N GLU A 340 -10.85 -14.68 -22.50
CA GLU A 340 -9.42 -14.79 -22.20
C GLU A 340 -9.08 -15.18 -20.76
N LEU A 341 -9.83 -14.67 -19.78
CA LEU A 341 -9.45 -14.78 -18.38
C LEU A 341 -9.91 -16.09 -17.70
N ARG A 342 -10.90 -16.76 -18.27
CA ARG A 342 -11.52 -17.97 -17.69
C ARG A 342 -12.46 -18.64 -18.68
N TRP A 343 -12.80 -19.89 -18.37
CA TRP A 343 -13.92 -20.56 -19.04
C TRP A 343 -15.17 -19.70 -18.96
N GLU A 344 -15.78 -19.44 -20.11
CA GLU A 344 -16.89 -18.49 -20.26
C GLU A 344 -18.04 -18.77 -19.27
N LYS A 345 -18.34 -20.05 -19.02
CA LYS A 345 -19.45 -20.49 -18.14
C LYS A 345 -19.00 -20.80 -16.72
N LYS A 346 -17.82 -20.34 -16.28
CA LYS A 346 -17.32 -20.58 -14.91
C LYS A 346 -18.29 -20.06 -13.84
N PHE A 347 -18.98 -18.96 -14.11
CA PHE A 347 -20.01 -18.42 -13.21
C PHE A 347 -21.39 -18.64 -13.79
N LEU A 348 -22.36 -18.86 -12.90
CA LEU A 348 -23.76 -19.02 -13.26
C LEU A 348 -24.30 -17.68 -13.77
N THR A 349 -25.02 -17.73 -14.90
CA THR A 349 -25.67 -16.57 -15.50
C THR A 349 -27.18 -16.74 -15.49
N ASP A 350 -27.91 -15.62 -15.55
CA ASP A 350 -29.35 -15.66 -15.83
C ASP A 350 -29.65 -15.89 -17.31
N ARG A 351 -30.93 -15.94 -17.68
CA ARG A 351 -31.38 -16.16 -19.06
C ARG A 351 -30.93 -15.09 -20.08
N TRP A 352 -30.36 -13.98 -19.61
CA TRP A 352 -29.86 -12.88 -20.42
C TRP A 352 -28.32 -12.78 -20.40
N GLY A 353 -27.62 -13.75 -19.78
CA GLY A 353 -26.16 -13.78 -19.72
C GLY A 353 -25.56 -12.97 -18.57
N ARG A 354 -26.35 -12.39 -17.66
CA ARG A 354 -25.82 -11.63 -16.53
C ARG A 354 -25.35 -12.58 -15.43
N ILE A 355 -24.15 -12.36 -14.93
CA ILE A 355 -23.58 -13.15 -13.81
C ILE A 355 -24.45 -12.98 -12.57
N GLN A 356 -24.80 -14.10 -11.94
CA GLN A 356 -25.50 -14.12 -10.65
C GLN A 356 -24.50 -14.01 -9.51
N TYR A 357 -24.86 -13.20 -8.51
CA TYR A 357 -24.05 -12.97 -7.32
C TYR A 357 -24.80 -13.45 -6.08
N GLN A 358 -24.03 -13.89 -5.08
CA GLN A 358 -24.51 -14.24 -3.76
C GLN A 358 -23.76 -13.43 -2.71
N GLU A 359 -24.44 -13.16 -1.60
CA GLU A 359 -23.79 -12.60 -0.41
C GLU A 359 -23.19 -13.75 0.41
N VAL A 360 -21.92 -13.63 0.75
CA VAL A 360 -21.15 -14.59 1.54
C VAL A 360 -20.67 -13.90 2.81
N VAL A 361 -20.86 -14.55 3.95
CA VAL A 361 -20.31 -14.10 5.22
C VAL A 361 -18.85 -14.53 5.29
N ILE A 362 -17.93 -13.57 5.33
CA ILE A 362 -16.51 -13.78 5.55
C ILE A 362 -16.27 -13.73 7.06
N PRO A 363 -15.85 -14.83 7.68
CA PRO A 363 -15.67 -14.89 9.13
C PRO A 363 -14.57 -13.93 9.59
N ALA A 364 -14.67 -13.49 10.84
CA ALA A 364 -13.65 -12.66 11.45
C ALA A 364 -12.26 -13.33 11.41
N VAL A 365 -11.23 -12.58 11.03
CA VAL A 365 -9.83 -13.02 11.17
C VAL A 365 -9.37 -12.65 12.57
N LYS A 366 -8.77 -13.60 13.26
CA LYS A 366 -8.25 -13.43 14.61
C LYS A 366 -6.75 -13.65 14.65
N ASP A 367 -6.07 -13.01 15.59
CA ASP A 367 -4.69 -13.33 15.92
C ASP A 367 -4.60 -14.69 16.66
N LYS A 368 -3.39 -15.09 17.05
CA LYS A 368 -3.16 -16.36 17.75
C LYS A 368 -3.76 -16.35 19.16
N GLU A 369 -4.01 -15.17 19.70
CA GLU A 369 -4.53 -14.88 21.02
C GLU A 369 -6.07 -14.78 21.04
N GLY A 370 -6.70 -14.78 19.86
CA GLY A 370 -8.16 -14.77 19.68
C GLY A 370 -8.78 -13.38 19.54
N ASN A 371 -7.97 -12.31 19.51
CA ASN A 371 -8.45 -10.96 19.25
C ASN A 371 -8.82 -10.81 17.77
N VAL A 372 -9.92 -10.12 17.52
CA VAL A 372 -10.39 -9.88 16.14
C VAL A 372 -9.51 -8.82 15.48
N ILE A 373 -8.80 -9.24 14.42
CA ILE A 373 -8.00 -8.37 13.55
C ILE A 373 -8.90 -7.74 12.49
N LEU A 374 -9.67 -8.58 11.80
CA LEU A 374 -10.64 -8.18 10.78
C LEU A 374 -12.01 -8.69 11.23
N PRO A 375 -13.00 -7.82 11.46
CA PRO A 375 -14.33 -8.26 11.83
C PRO A 375 -14.98 -9.09 10.72
N GLU A 376 -15.92 -9.93 11.13
CA GLU A 376 -16.80 -10.60 10.19
C GLU A 376 -17.49 -9.55 9.32
N HIS A 377 -17.55 -9.80 8.03
CA HIS A 377 -18.21 -8.91 7.08
C HIS A 377 -18.85 -9.71 5.96
N LYS A 378 -19.72 -9.04 5.21
CA LYS A 378 -20.40 -9.62 4.07
C LYS A 378 -19.69 -9.22 2.79
N ASP A 379 -19.60 -10.17 1.87
CA ASP A 379 -18.96 -10.00 0.58
C ASP A 379 -19.85 -10.52 -0.56
N THR A 380 -19.85 -9.83 -1.69
CA THR A 380 -20.69 -10.18 -2.86
C THR A 380 -19.87 -10.93 -3.89
N GLN A 381 -20.07 -12.23 -4.02
CA GLN A 381 -19.25 -13.12 -4.87
C GLN A 381 -20.08 -13.73 -6.01
N PRO A 382 -19.46 -13.96 -7.19
CA PRO A 382 -20.16 -14.62 -8.28
C PRO A 382 -20.42 -16.09 -7.95
N VAL A 383 -21.61 -16.58 -8.31
CA VAL A 383 -22.01 -17.97 -8.08
C VAL A 383 -21.28 -18.88 -9.07
N LEU A 384 -20.60 -19.93 -8.59
CA LEU A 384 -19.96 -20.92 -9.46
C LEU A 384 -20.99 -21.74 -10.22
N ASN A 385 -20.73 -21.99 -11.50
CA ASN A 385 -21.53 -22.93 -12.27
C ASN A 385 -21.21 -24.37 -11.81
N PRO A 386 -22.21 -25.21 -11.45
CA PRO A 386 -21.98 -26.60 -11.05
C PRO A 386 -21.26 -27.48 -12.10
N GLN A 387 -21.29 -27.07 -13.36
CA GLN A 387 -20.59 -27.76 -14.45
C GLN A 387 -19.11 -27.35 -14.58
N TRP A 388 -18.68 -26.32 -13.84
CA TRP A 388 -17.28 -25.88 -13.86
C TRP A 388 -16.41 -26.85 -13.05
N ASP A 389 -15.37 -27.35 -13.70
CA ASP A 389 -14.36 -28.21 -13.09
C ASP A 389 -13.06 -27.41 -12.83
N PRO A 390 -12.65 -27.23 -11.56
CA PRO A 390 -11.42 -26.51 -11.22
C PRO A 390 -10.14 -27.25 -11.63
N TYR A 391 -10.18 -28.56 -11.88
CA TYR A 391 -9.01 -29.35 -12.26
C TYR A 391 -8.78 -29.42 -13.77
N LYS A 392 -9.79 -29.02 -14.56
CA LYS A 392 -9.66 -28.96 -16.02
C LYS A 392 -8.94 -27.67 -16.42
N LYS A 393 -7.75 -27.82 -17.03
CA LYS A 393 -7.01 -26.69 -17.59
C LYS A 393 -7.84 -26.02 -18.70
N TYR A 394 -7.98 -24.71 -18.60
CA TYR A 394 -8.68 -23.90 -19.59
C TYR A 394 -7.71 -23.29 -20.61
N THR A 395 -8.10 -23.33 -21.89
CA THR A 395 -7.43 -22.64 -23.00
C THR A 395 -8.42 -21.63 -23.59
N SER A 396 -8.04 -20.35 -23.64
CA SER A 396 -8.87 -19.28 -24.20
C SER A 396 -9.15 -19.48 -25.69
N ARG A 397 -10.21 -18.85 -26.20
CA ARG A 397 -10.61 -18.99 -27.62
C ARG A 397 -9.49 -18.56 -28.56
N MET A 398 -8.76 -17.50 -28.25
CA MET A 398 -7.65 -17.02 -29.08
C MET A 398 -6.51 -18.05 -29.27
N LYS A 399 -6.44 -19.08 -28.41
CA LYS A 399 -5.43 -20.14 -28.48
C LYS A 399 -5.97 -21.45 -29.06
N ARG A 400 -7.21 -21.44 -29.55
CA ARG A 400 -7.89 -22.61 -30.09
C ARG A 400 -8.11 -22.44 -31.60
N PRO A 401 -7.66 -23.38 -32.44
CA PRO A 401 -7.69 -23.24 -33.89
C PRO A 401 -9.10 -23.08 -34.46
N GLU A 402 -10.10 -23.65 -33.80
CA GLU A 402 -11.49 -23.57 -34.21
C GLU A 402 -12.14 -22.20 -33.97
N TRP A 403 -11.44 -21.23 -33.36
CA TRP A 403 -11.98 -19.90 -33.07
C TRP A 403 -11.23 -18.80 -33.82
N VAL A 404 -11.98 -17.92 -34.49
CA VAL A 404 -11.44 -16.85 -35.33
C VAL A 404 -12.05 -15.51 -34.93
N ALA A 405 -11.22 -14.47 -34.84
CA ALA A 405 -11.68 -13.10 -34.65
C ALA A 405 -12.28 -12.57 -35.95
N VAL A 406 -13.51 -12.09 -35.92
CA VAL A 406 -14.21 -11.55 -37.08
C VAL A 406 -14.51 -10.08 -36.85
N GLY A 407 -13.90 -9.23 -37.65
CA GLY A 407 -14.16 -7.79 -37.69
C GLY A 407 -15.54 -7.49 -38.24
N LEU A 408 -16.37 -6.89 -37.41
CA LEU A 408 -17.76 -6.55 -37.69
C LEU A 408 -17.93 -5.08 -38.09
N LEU A 409 -16.94 -4.25 -37.77
CA LEU A 409 -16.92 -2.82 -38.11
C LEU A 409 -15.50 -2.28 -38.04
N GLY A 410 -15.02 -1.66 -39.12
CA GLY A 410 -13.71 -1.00 -39.09
C GLY A 410 -13.04 -0.87 -40.45
N LYS A 411 -11.78 -0.43 -40.42
CA LYS A 411 -10.94 -0.33 -41.62
C LYS A 411 -10.13 -1.62 -41.73
N LEU A 412 -10.64 -2.59 -42.48
CA LEU A 412 -10.12 -3.95 -42.50
C LEU A 412 -9.30 -4.22 -43.77
N LEU A 413 -8.16 -4.87 -43.58
CA LEU A 413 -7.39 -5.44 -44.68
C LEU A 413 -8.08 -6.72 -45.14
N VAL A 414 -8.21 -6.87 -46.45
CA VAL A 414 -8.91 -7.98 -47.09
C VAL A 414 -8.03 -8.51 -48.21
N ARG A 415 -8.02 -9.83 -48.35
CA ARG A 415 -7.45 -10.51 -49.51
C ARG A 415 -8.25 -10.09 -50.75
N ASP A 416 -7.56 -9.91 -51.86
CA ASP A 416 -8.13 -9.42 -53.11
C ASP A 416 -7.62 -10.23 -54.31
N ASP A 417 -8.50 -10.48 -55.28
CA ASP A 417 -8.20 -11.24 -56.50
C ASP A 417 -7.48 -10.39 -57.59
N GLY A 418 -7.10 -9.16 -57.24
CA GLY A 418 -6.45 -8.20 -58.13
C GLY A 418 -7.40 -7.31 -58.93
N THR A 419 -8.72 -7.54 -58.86
CA THR A 419 -9.69 -6.78 -59.66
C THR A 419 -10.16 -5.49 -58.99
N CYS A 420 -10.10 -5.40 -57.66
CA CYS A 420 -10.64 -4.26 -56.91
C CYS A 420 -9.86 -2.95 -57.17
N ARG A 421 -10.58 -1.82 -57.22
CA ARG A 421 -9.98 -0.50 -57.44
C ARG A 421 -10.34 0.48 -56.32
N PRO A 422 -9.38 1.30 -55.84
CA PRO A 422 -9.67 2.35 -54.86
C PRO A 422 -10.79 3.28 -55.35
N GLY A 423 -11.77 3.55 -54.47
CA GLY A 423 -12.92 4.37 -54.81
C GLY A 423 -14.10 3.62 -55.44
N GLU A 424 -13.94 2.32 -55.74
CA GLU A 424 -15.01 1.44 -56.21
C GLU A 424 -15.51 0.54 -55.06
N TYR A 425 -16.28 -0.51 -55.40
CA TYR A 425 -16.82 -1.46 -54.44
C TYR A 425 -16.33 -2.88 -54.69
N CYS A 426 -16.42 -3.72 -53.67
CA CYS A 426 -16.08 -5.13 -53.73
C CYS A 426 -17.09 -6.00 -52.98
N VAL A 427 -17.17 -7.27 -53.37
CA VAL A 427 -17.92 -8.35 -52.72
C VAL A 427 -17.03 -9.60 -52.64
N PRO A 428 -17.34 -10.60 -51.82
CA PRO A 428 -16.61 -11.87 -51.88
C PRO A 428 -16.86 -12.60 -53.20
N ASN A 429 -15.80 -13.21 -53.71
CA ASN A 429 -15.86 -14.20 -54.79
C ASN A 429 -16.24 -15.59 -54.23
N HIS A 430 -15.96 -16.66 -54.98
CA HIS A 430 -16.28 -18.03 -54.56
C HIS A 430 -15.32 -18.62 -53.51
N GLU A 431 -14.22 -17.92 -53.20
CA GLU A 431 -13.16 -18.30 -52.25
C GLU A 431 -13.12 -17.35 -51.04
N GLY A 432 -14.14 -16.52 -50.81
CA GLY A 432 -14.15 -15.56 -49.68
C GLY A 432 -13.18 -14.39 -49.82
N VAL A 433 -12.63 -14.17 -51.02
CA VAL A 433 -11.68 -13.09 -51.34
C VAL A 433 -12.40 -11.94 -52.04
N ALA A 434 -11.95 -10.70 -51.87
CA ALA A 434 -12.55 -9.54 -52.53
C ALA A 434 -12.43 -9.61 -54.06
N THR A 435 -13.54 -9.33 -54.74
CA THR A 435 -13.62 -9.13 -56.19
C THR A 435 -14.40 -7.87 -56.52
N ALA A 436 -14.06 -7.22 -57.63
CA ALA A 436 -14.64 -5.96 -58.04
C ALA A 436 -16.14 -6.07 -58.28
N SER A 437 -16.88 -5.05 -57.83
CA SER A 437 -18.33 -5.00 -57.95
C SER A 437 -18.81 -3.56 -58.03
N ASN A 438 -20.02 -3.36 -58.56
CA ASN A 438 -20.71 -2.07 -58.51
C ASN A 438 -21.43 -1.82 -57.18
N LYS A 439 -21.42 -2.81 -56.28
CA LYS A 439 -22.08 -2.81 -54.97
C LYS A 439 -21.22 -3.50 -53.91
N GLY A 440 -21.62 -3.40 -52.64
CA GLY A 440 -20.92 -4.02 -51.52
C GLY A 440 -20.07 -3.03 -50.74
N TYR A 441 -18.80 -3.36 -50.49
CA TYR A 441 -17.94 -2.64 -49.57
C TYR A 441 -16.98 -1.69 -50.27
N ARG A 442 -16.83 -0.49 -49.71
CA ARG A 442 -16.01 0.57 -50.29
C ARG A 442 -14.52 0.23 -50.17
N VAL A 443 -13.84 0.16 -51.31
CA VAL A 443 -12.38 0.02 -51.37
C VAL A 443 -11.73 1.38 -51.09
N MET A 444 -10.98 1.47 -50.00
CA MET A 444 -10.32 2.72 -49.58
C MET A 444 -8.97 2.89 -50.26
N LYS A 445 -8.16 1.83 -50.28
CA LYS A 445 -6.85 1.80 -50.94
C LYS A 445 -6.44 0.36 -51.25
N ARG A 446 -5.55 0.21 -52.23
CA ARG A 446 -4.79 -1.02 -52.43
C ARG A 446 -3.53 -0.95 -51.56
N THR A 447 -3.23 -2.00 -50.83
CA THR A 447 -2.04 -2.08 -49.95
C THR A 447 -0.99 -3.03 -50.50
N ASP A 448 -1.40 -4.05 -51.27
CA ASP A 448 -0.50 -4.95 -52.00
C ASP A 448 -1.17 -5.50 -53.28
N ALA A 449 -0.47 -6.37 -54.01
CA ALA A 449 -0.96 -7.04 -55.21
C ALA A 449 -2.24 -7.85 -54.96
N ASP A 450 -2.32 -8.50 -53.80
CA ASP A 450 -3.42 -9.37 -53.35
C ASP A 450 -4.13 -8.83 -52.10
N GLN A 451 -3.95 -7.55 -51.77
CA GLN A 451 -4.51 -6.96 -50.56
C GLN A 451 -5.05 -5.55 -50.76
N ILE A 452 -6.25 -5.32 -50.22
CA ILE A 452 -6.92 -4.02 -50.19
C ILE A 452 -7.31 -3.66 -48.75
N LEU A 453 -7.46 -2.37 -48.49
CA LEU A 453 -8.10 -1.84 -47.30
C LEU A 453 -9.52 -1.42 -47.66
N ILE A 454 -10.51 -1.93 -46.92
CA ILE A 454 -11.91 -1.55 -47.06
C ILE A 454 -12.43 -0.90 -45.78
N LEU A 455 -13.52 -0.14 -45.91
CA LEU A 455 -14.36 0.21 -44.76
C LEU A 455 -15.48 -0.82 -44.65
N PHE A 456 -15.36 -1.75 -43.71
CA PHE A 456 -16.42 -2.70 -43.39
C PHE A 456 -17.40 -2.06 -42.39
N ASN A 457 -18.68 -2.08 -42.71
CA ASN A 457 -19.73 -1.44 -41.90
C ASN A 457 -21.08 -2.18 -41.96
N GLY A 458 -21.04 -3.50 -41.76
CA GLY A 458 -22.23 -4.37 -41.73
C GLY A 458 -22.75 -4.77 -43.12
N ASN A 459 -23.90 -5.45 -43.16
CA ASN A 459 -24.40 -6.07 -44.39
C ASN A 459 -24.80 -5.04 -45.46
N LYS A 460 -24.10 -5.02 -46.59
CA LYS A 460 -24.32 -4.12 -47.73
C LYS A 460 -24.46 -4.82 -49.08
N ILE A 461 -25.00 -6.04 -49.08
CA ILE A 461 -25.39 -6.69 -50.34
C ILE A 461 -26.75 -6.14 -50.76
N ILE A 462 -26.77 -4.98 -51.44
CA ILE A 462 -27.89 -4.55 -52.29
C ILE A 462 -27.41 -4.58 -53.73
#